data_AF-A0A5E4NNJ0-F1
#
_entry.id   AF-A0A5E4NNJ0-F1
#
_cell.length_a   1.000
_cell.length_b   1.000
_cell.length_c   1.000
_cell.angle_alpha   90.00
_cell.angle_beta   90.00
_cell.angle_gamma   90.00
#
_symmetry.space_group_name_H-M   'P 1'
#
loop_
_entity.id
_entity.type
_entity.pdbx_description
1 polymer ?
#
loop_
_entity_poly.entity_id
_entity_poly.type
_entity_poly.pdbx_seq_one_letter_code
_entity_poly.pdbx_strand_id
1 'polypeptide(L)'
;MIKALRSGLSKNPFGKCNRSLWQWIEDSFNVQVYDDDRIKEIGPNMACAEWLMKNGAQVRWKGCKEFVSHYDCLPHTQCGFLEQFKIEQVYAGREASISHVGFRHFQDCTEISDVSFVQCNTITNEALNELLILRSNLKRLEIDGCVNVTREGILKLQHLHSLKLLELKNLRINNDSELIYSLENKMPNCEIHYASKSHE
;
A
#
# COMPACT_ATOMS: atom_id res chain seq x y z
N MET A 1 39.89 4.29 -11.71
CA MET A 1 40.62 5.42 -12.32
C MET A 1 40.59 5.22 -13.83
N ILE A 2 39.68 5.88 -14.55
CA ILE A 2 39.81 6.30 -15.96
C ILE A 2 38.70 7.34 -16.19
N LYS A 3 39.13 8.54 -16.58
CA LYS A 3 38.36 9.74 -16.94
C LYS A 3 38.21 9.79 -18.47
N ALA A 4 37.27 10.63 -18.90
CA ALA A 4 37.05 11.17 -20.26
C ALA A 4 36.20 10.26 -21.17
N LEU A 5 35.14 10.74 -21.81
CA LEU A 5 35.08 11.95 -22.63
C LEU A 5 33.79 12.77 -22.40
N ARG A 6 33.96 14.06 -22.10
CA ARG A 6 32.93 15.09 -22.28
C ARG A 6 33.31 15.91 -23.53
N SER A 7 32.51 15.79 -24.57
CA SER A 7 32.31 16.78 -25.63
C SER A 7 30.88 16.52 -26.13
N GLY A 8 29.94 17.46 -26.17
CA GLY A 8 30.04 18.85 -26.58
C GLY A 8 29.21 18.99 -27.86
N LEU A 9 27.88 19.00 -27.76
CA LEU A 9 26.99 19.34 -28.89
C LEU A 9 25.74 20.12 -28.42
N SER A 10 25.71 21.38 -28.88
CA SER A 10 24.57 22.18 -29.36
C SER A 10 23.38 22.46 -28.43
N LYS A 11 23.22 23.75 -28.08
CA LYS A 11 21.98 24.35 -27.56
C LYS A 11 20.92 24.35 -28.67
N ASN A 12 19.77 23.73 -28.43
CA ASN A 12 18.58 23.84 -29.27
C ASN A 12 17.36 24.17 -28.37
N PRO A 13 16.53 25.19 -28.66
CA PRO A 13 15.61 25.80 -27.70
C PRO A 13 14.21 25.16 -27.64
N PHE A 14 14.11 23.85 -27.90
CA PHE A 14 12.85 23.12 -27.71
C PHE A 14 13.09 22.00 -26.70
N GLY A 15 12.40 22.10 -25.56
CA GLY A 15 12.53 21.21 -24.41
C GLY A 15 12.31 19.76 -24.78
N LYS A 16 13.42 19.02 -24.92
CA LYS A 16 13.42 17.56 -24.98
C LYS A 16 13.58 17.04 -23.56
N CYS A 17 12.56 16.36 -23.05
CA CYS A 17 12.65 15.59 -21.82
C CYS A 17 13.64 14.44 -22.05
N ASN A 18 14.91 14.66 -21.68
CA ASN A 18 15.97 13.67 -21.86
C ASN A 18 16.05 12.81 -20.60
N ARG A 19 15.05 11.95 -20.38
CA ARG A 19 15.15 10.91 -19.34
C ARG A 19 16.16 9.87 -19.84
N SER A 20 17.23 9.64 -19.06
CA SER A 20 18.24 8.63 -19.41
C SER A 20 17.64 7.23 -19.32
N LEU A 21 18.16 6.25 -20.06
CA LEU A 21 17.70 4.86 -19.96
C LEU A 21 17.80 4.34 -18.51
N TRP A 22 18.79 4.81 -17.75
CA TRP A 22 18.93 4.48 -16.33
C TRP A 22 17.90 5.18 -15.46
N GLN A 23 17.53 6.43 -15.78
CA GLN A 23 16.40 7.10 -15.14
C GLN A 23 15.09 6.39 -15.49
N TRP A 24 14.92 5.92 -16.73
CA TRP A 24 13.76 5.15 -17.14
C TRP A 24 13.73 3.77 -16.47
N ILE A 25 14.87 3.10 -16.29
CA ILE A 25 14.98 1.84 -15.54
C ILE A 25 14.71 2.11 -14.05
N GLU A 26 15.28 3.15 -13.45
CA GLU A 26 14.97 3.53 -12.06
C GLU A 26 13.51 3.93 -11.89
N ASP A 27 12.92 4.70 -12.81
CA ASP A 27 11.51 5.09 -12.80
C ASP A 27 10.58 3.90 -13.08
N SER A 28 11.04 2.90 -13.86
CA SER A 28 10.26 1.70 -14.20
C SER A 28 10.42 0.55 -13.21
N PHE A 29 11.54 0.50 -12.45
CA PHE A 29 11.92 -0.62 -11.58
C PHE A 29 12.20 -0.23 -10.12
N ASN A 30 12.18 1.06 -9.73
CA ASN A 30 12.07 1.45 -8.31
C ASN A 30 10.62 1.39 -7.89
N VAL A 31 10.14 0.16 -7.75
CA VAL A 31 8.78 -0.31 -7.49
C VAL A 31 8.11 0.33 -6.23
N GLN A 32 8.82 1.15 -5.44
CA GLN A 32 8.34 1.76 -4.19
C GLN A 32 8.57 3.27 -4.08
N VAL A 33 9.09 3.95 -5.11
CA VAL A 33 9.24 5.42 -5.05
C VAL A 33 7.91 6.07 -5.34
N TYR A 34 7.46 6.91 -4.42
CA TYR A 34 6.31 7.77 -4.64
C TYR A 34 6.73 8.99 -5.44
N ASP A 35 6.06 9.12 -6.57
CA ASP A 35 6.31 10.10 -7.61
C ASP A 35 5.21 11.19 -7.54
N ASP A 36 5.56 12.33 -6.94
CA ASP A 36 4.68 13.48 -6.82
C ASP A 36 4.21 14.02 -8.18
N ASP A 37 5.04 13.90 -9.21
CA ASP A 37 4.68 14.39 -10.55
C ASP A 37 3.70 13.43 -11.23
N ARG A 38 3.86 12.11 -11.01
CA ARG A 38 2.88 11.13 -11.45
C ARG A 38 1.53 11.34 -10.77
N ILE A 39 1.53 11.60 -9.46
CA ILE A 39 0.28 11.87 -8.71
C ILE A 39 -0.42 13.12 -9.24
N LYS A 40 0.32 14.19 -9.59
CA LYS A 40 -0.27 15.39 -10.21
C LYS A 40 -0.86 15.11 -11.58
N GLU A 41 -0.29 14.18 -12.34
CA GLU A 41 -0.73 13.84 -13.69
C GLU A 41 -2.02 12.99 -13.68
N ILE A 42 -2.07 11.93 -12.87
CA ILE A 42 -3.15 10.92 -12.94
C ILE A 42 -4.04 10.88 -11.68
N GLY A 43 -3.70 11.65 -10.65
CA GLY A 43 -4.38 11.67 -9.37
C GLY A 43 -3.90 10.60 -8.39
N PRO A 44 -4.17 10.78 -7.08
CA PRO A 44 -3.63 9.92 -6.02
C PRO A 44 -4.14 8.48 -6.10
N ASN A 45 -5.43 8.29 -6.38
CA ASN A 45 -6.02 6.95 -6.43
C ASN A 45 -5.45 6.12 -7.59
N MET A 46 -5.25 6.72 -8.75
CA MET A 46 -4.68 6.02 -9.90
C MET A 46 -3.19 5.72 -9.69
N ALA A 47 -2.40 6.66 -9.16
CA ALA A 47 -1.00 6.41 -8.83
C ALA A 47 -0.85 5.31 -7.75
N CYS A 48 -1.72 5.32 -6.73
CA CYS A 48 -1.79 4.27 -5.73
C CYS A 48 -2.12 2.90 -6.35
N ALA A 49 -3.11 2.84 -7.23
CA ALA A 49 -3.48 1.61 -7.92
C ALA A 49 -2.34 1.09 -8.82
N GLU A 50 -1.66 1.96 -9.58
CA GLU A 50 -0.49 1.58 -10.38
C GLU A 50 0.60 0.99 -9.49
N TRP A 51 0.92 1.64 -8.37
CA TRP A 51 1.91 1.16 -7.41
C TRP A 51 1.53 -0.20 -6.84
N LEU A 52 0.31 -0.35 -6.31
CA LEU A 52 -0.18 -1.60 -5.73
C LEU A 52 -0.12 -2.75 -6.74
N MET A 53 -0.64 -2.54 -7.95
CA MET A 53 -0.70 -3.60 -8.96
C MET A 53 0.66 -3.95 -9.55
N LYS A 54 1.58 -2.99 -9.72
CA LYS A 54 2.98 -3.27 -10.07
C LYS A 54 3.70 -4.11 -9.02
N ASN A 55 3.26 -4.01 -7.76
CA ASN A 55 3.81 -4.75 -6.63
C ASN A 55 3.07 -6.08 -6.37
N GLY A 56 2.19 -6.54 -7.27
CA GLY A 56 1.45 -7.79 -7.08
C GLY A 56 0.33 -7.71 -6.04
N ALA A 57 -0.03 -6.52 -5.56
CA ALA A 57 -1.25 -6.31 -4.80
C ALA A 57 -2.44 -6.07 -5.75
N GLN A 58 -3.65 -6.17 -5.22
CA GLN A 58 -4.89 -5.98 -5.95
C GLN A 58 -5.69 -4.84 -5.36
N VAL A 59 -6.44 -4.15 -6.22
CA VAL A 59 -7.34 -3.05 -5.84
C VAL A 59 -8.76 -3.35 -6.27
N ARG A 60 -9.72 -2.90 -5.46
CA ARG A 60 -11.13 -2.84 -5.85
C ARG A 60 -11.60 -1.40 -5.81
N TRP A 61 -12.20 -0.97 -6.91
CA TRP A 61 -12.81 0.36 -7.00
C TRP A 61 -14.11 0.43 -6.20
N LYS A 62 -14.41 1.60 -5.66
CA LYS A 62 -15.66 1.88 -4.96
C LYS A 62 -16.87 1.56 -5.83
N GLY A 63 -17.76 0.72 -5.32
CA GLY A 63 -18.97 0.29 -6.02
C GLY A 63 -18.78 -0.87 -7.00
N CYS A 64 -17.55 -1.35 -7.19
CA CYS A 64 -17.28 -2.59 -7.93
C CYS A 64 -17.35 -3.82 -7.01
N LYS A 65 -17.81 -4.95 -7.56
CA LYS A 65 -17.88 -6.22 -6.82
C LYS A 65 -16.54 -6.97 -6.83
N GLU A 66 -15.86 -6.93 -7.97
CA GLU A 66 -14.63 -7.68 -8.21
C GLU A 66 -13.39 -6.80 -8.10
N PHE A 67 -12.26 -7.39 -7.74
CA PHE A 67 -10.95 -6.77 -7.85
C PHE A 67 -10.58 -6.55 -9.32
N VAL A 68 -9.70 -5.58 -9.57
CA VAL A 68 -9.12 -5.38 -10.90
C VAL A 68 -8.28 -6.61 -11.27
N SER A 69 -8.63 -7.24 -12.40
CA SER A 69 -8.07 -8.54 -12.80
C SER A 69 -6.61 -8.49 -13.24
N HIS A 70 -6.17 -7.38 -13.83
CA HIS A 70 -4.80 -7.22 -14.33
C HIS A 70 -4.40 -5.74 -14.35
N TYR A 71 -3.10 -5.45 -14.26
CA TYR A 71 -2.57 -4.08 -14.32
C TYR A 71 -3.03 -3.35 -15.59
N ASP A 72 -3.04 -4.05 -16.73
CA ASP A 72 -3.49 -3.48 -18.01
C ASP A 72 -4.99 -3.15 -18.06
N CYS A 73 -5.76 -3.60 -17.07
CA CYS A 73 -7.17 -3.24 -16.90
C CYS A 73 -7.35 -1.95 -16.08
N LEU A 74 -6.27 -1.31 -15.64
CA LEU A 74 -6.35 0.02 -15.04
C LEU A 74 -6.84 1.04 -16.07
N PRO A 75 -7.67 2.02 -15.67
CA PRO A 75 -8.09 3.10 -16.55
C PRO A 75 -6.91 3.79 -17.25
N HIS A 76 -6.99 3.91 -18.57
CA HIS A 76 -5.96 4.59 -19.35
C HIS A 76 -5.86 6.08 -18.97
N THR A 77 -4.63 6.58 -18.89
CA THR A 77 -4.33 7.97 -18.48
C THR A 77 -4.94 9.05 -19.35
N GLN A 78 -5.31 8.72 -20.59
CA GLN A 78 -5.97 9.63 -21.53
C GLN A 78 -7.50 9.69 -21.34
N CYS A 79 -8.05 8.90 -20.41
CA CYS A 79 -9.46 8.93 -20.06
C CYS A 79 -9.73 10.16 -19.17
N GLY A 80 -10.54 11.11 -19.64
CA GLY A 80 -10.85 12.35 -18.90
C GLY A 80 -11.68 12.19 -17.61
N PHE A 81 -11.78 10.98 -17.07
CA PHE A 81 -12.63 10.65 -15.92
C PHE A 81 -11.86 9.88 -14.82
N LEU A 82 -10.53 9.99 -14.75
CA LEU A 82 -9.73 9.28 -13.74
C LEU A 82 -10.17 9.58 -12.29
N GLU A 83 -10.67 10.78 -12.04
CA GLU A 83 -11.11 11.20 -10.70
C GLU A 83 -12.25 10.37 -10.12
N GLN A 84 -13.05 9.71 -10.97
CA GLN A 84 -14.17 8.86 -10.53
C GLN A 84 -13.69 7.53 -9.92
N PHE A 85 -12.46 7.10 -10.24
CA PHE A 85 -11.90 5.86 -9.75
C PHE A 85 -11.33 6.09 -8.35
N LYS A 86 -12.06 5.61 -7.34
CA LYS A 86 -11.66 5.65 -5.94
C LYS A 86 -11.38 4.23 -5.45
N ILE A 87 -10.21 3.99 -4.85
CA ILE A 87 -9.90 2.68 -4.27
C ILE A 87 -10.73 2.52 -3.01
N GLU A 88 -11.48 1.43 -2.91
CA GLU A 88 -12.23 1.07 -1.71
C GLU A 88 -11.53 -0.05 -0.93
N GLN A 89 -10.96 -1.02 -1.65
CA GLN A 89 -10.27 -2.16 -1.04
C GLN A 89 -8.89 -2.40 -1.63
N VAL A 90 -7.98 -2.83 -0.75
CA VAL A 90 -6.63 -3.28 -1.09
C VAL A 90 -6.43 -4.69 -0.55
N TYR A 91 -5.96 -5.59 -1.40
CA TYR A 91 -5.54 -6.93 -1.02
C TYR A 91 -4.08 -7.14 -1.40
N ALA A 92 -3.24 -7.53 -0.45
CA ALA A 92 -1.85 -7.90 -0.72
C ALA A 92 -1.59 -9.31 -0.18
N GLY A 93 -1.43 -10.25 -1.12
CA GLY A 93 -1.18 -11.65 -0.86
C GLY A 93 0.30 -11.99 -0.69
N ARG A 94 0.62 -13.30 -0.77
CA ARG A 94 1.98 -13.84 -0.71
C ARG A 94 2.88 -13.32 -1.83
N GLU A 95 2.29 -13.10 -2.98
CA GLU A 95 2.91 -12.60 -4.20
C GLU A 95 3.17 -11.10 -4.18
N ALA A 96 2.57 -10.36 -3.22
CA ALA A 96 2.73 -8.93 -3.14
C ALA A 96 4.07 -8.54 -2.49
N SER A 97 4.67 -7.46 -3.00
CA SER A 97 5.95 -6.92 -2.54
C SER A 97 5.86 -5.44 -2.11
N ILE A 98 4.75 -5.06 -1.49
CA ILE A 98 4.54 -3.71 -0.94
C ILE A 98 5.25 -3.52 0.40
N SER A 99 5.80 -2.33 0.67
CA SER A 99 6.46 -2.00 1.93
C SER A 99 6.04 -0.62 2.44
N HIS A 100 6.37 -0.32 3.70
CA HIS A 100 6.11 0.98 4.34
C HIS A 100 6.58 2.18 3.50
N VAL A 101 7.66 2.06 2.72
CA VAL A 101 8.17 3.14 1.87
C VAL A 101 7.14 3.59 0.83
N GLY A 102 6.35 2.65 0.31
CA GLY A 102 5.31 2.92 -0.67
C GLY A 102 3.98 3.37 -0.05
N PHE A 103 3.78 3.23 1.25
CA PHE A 103 2.48 3.50 1.90
C PHE A 103 2.08 4.96 1.86
N ARG A 104 3.02 5.88 1.61
CA ARG A 104 2.70 7.27 1.25
C ARG A 104 1.73 7.37 0.07
N HIS A 105 1.66 6.41 -0.84
CA HIS A 105 0.67 6.41 -1.93
C HIS A 105 -0.78 6.30 -1.44
N PHE A 106 -1.01 5.85 -0.21
CA PHE A 106 -2.34 5.88 0.39
C PHE A 106 -2.79 7.31 0.77
N GLN A 107 -1.87 8.27 0.78
CA GLN A 107 -2.18 9.67 0.99
C GLN A 107 -3.25 10.13 -0.02
N ASP A 108 -4.26 10.84 0.48
CA ASP A 108 -5.38 11.37 -0.29
C ASP A 108 -6.26 10.32 -1.00
N CYS A 109 -6.07 9.03 -0.71
CA CYS A 109 -6.98 7.95 -1.08
C CYS A 109 -8.07 7.78 -0.01
N THR A 110 -8.96 8.76 0.08
CA THR A 110 -9.91 8.91 1.20
C THR A 110 -11.00 7.84 1.30
N GLU A 111 -11.17 7.01 0.28
CA GLU A 111 -12.22 5.98 0.21
C GLU A 111 -11.71 4.58 0.56
N ILE A 112 -10.40 4.41 0.80
CA ILE A 112 -9.84 3.11 1.22
C ILE A 112 -10.38 2.78 2.60
N SER A 113 -11.19 1.73 2.67
CA SER A 113 -11.89 1.34 3.89
C SER A 113 -11.69 -0.12 4.27
N ASP A 114 -11.11 -0.94 3.38
CA ASP A 114 -10.80 -2.35 3.65
C ASP A 114 -9.39 -2.68 3.14
N VAL A 115 -8.53 -3.20 4.01
CA VAL A 115 -7.17 -3.60 3.67
C VAL A 115 -6.91 -4.99 4.22
N SER A 116 -6.49 -5.92 3.37
CA SER A 116 -6.09 -7.27 3.76
C SER A 116 -4.63 -7.53 3.40
N PHE A 117 -3.83 -7.90 4.39
CA PHE A 117 -2.47 -8.41 4.22
C PHE A 117 -2.45 -9.89 4.56
N VAL A 118 -2.26 -10.75 3.54
CA VAL A 118 -2.34 -12.21 3.70
C VAL A 118 -1.04 -12.84 3.24
N GLN A 119 -0.26 -13.34 4.19
CA GLN A 119 1.05 -13.95 3.97
C GLN A 119 2.04 -13.01 3.25
N CYS A 120 1.80 -11.70 3.32
CA CYS A 120 2.63 -10.66 2.73
C CYS A 120 3.84 -10.38 3.63
N ASN A 121 4.94 -11.11 3.42
CA ASN A 121 6.10 -11.07 4.31
C ASN A 121 6.84 -9.72 4.32
N THR A 122 6.57 -8.84 3.35
CA THR A 122 7.11 -7.48 3.32
C THR A 122 6.44 -6.52 4.30
N ILE A 123 5.32 -6.92 4.92
CA ILE A 123 4.63 -6.15 5.96
C ILE A 123 5.34 -6.33 7.30
N THR A 124 5.81 -5.22 7.85
CA THR A 124 6.55 -5.13 9.12
C THR A 124 5.85 -4.17 10.09
N ASN A 125 6.40 -3.98 11.29
CA ASN A 125 5.89 -3.00 12.25
C ASN A 125 5.89 -1.57 11.68
N GLU A 126 6.90 -1.21 10.89
CA GLU A 126 6.99 0.09 10.20
C GLU A 126 5.84 0.26 9.22
N ALA A 127 5.46 -0.79 8.49
CA ALA A 127 4.32 -0.75 7.57
C ALA A 127 3.01 -0.50 8.33
N LEU A 128 2.81 -1.12 9.50
CA LEU A 128 1.63 -0.86 10.33
C LEU A 128 1.62 0.56 10.91
N ASN A 129 2.79 1.14 11.19
CA ASN A 129 2.89 2.53 11.61
C ASN A 129 2.55 3.50 10.47
N GLU A 130 3.05 3.26 9.26
CA GLU A 130 2.73 4.10 8.10
C GLU A 130 1.28 3.94 7.62
N LEU A 131 0.65 2.79 7.91
CA LEU A 131 -0.77 2.56 7.61
C LEU A 131 -1.70 3.54 8.34
N LEU A 132 -1.20 4.21 9.39
CA LEU A 132 -1.93 5.27 10.10
C LEU A 132 -2.27 6.48 9.22
N ILE A 133 -1.69 6.60 8.01
CA ILE A 133 -2.20 7.51 6.97
C ILE A 133 -3.71 7.31 6.73
N LEU A 134 -4.21 6.08 6.87
CA LEU A 134 -5.62 5.73 6.69
C LEU A 134 -6.45 5.80 7.98
N ARG A 135 -5.94 6.37 9.08
CA ARG A 135 -6.59 6.37 10.42
C ARG A 135 -8.05 6.82 10.45
N SER A 136 -8.44 7.72 9.54
CA SER A 136 -9.77 8.31 9.50
C SER A 136 -10.73 7.59 8.53
N ASN A 137 -10.26 6.62 7.75
CA ASN A 137 -11.03 6.02 6.66
C ASN A 137 -11.09 4.49 6.75
N LEU A 138 -10.03 3.85 7.26
CA LEU A 138 -9.94 2.39 7.34
C LEU A 138 -10.95 1.82 8.32
N LYS A 139 -11.85 0.95 7.84
CA LYS A 139 -12.93 0.32 8.61
C LYS A 139 -12.65 -1.16 8.89
N ARG A 140 -12.01 -1.86 7.95
CA ARG A 140 -11.61 -3.25 8.11
C ARG A 140 -10.13 -3.40 7.82
N LEU A 141 -9.43 -4.11 8.71
CA LEU A 141 -8.04 -4.49 8.54
C LEU A 141 -7.88 -5.98 8.87
N GLU A 142 -7.31 -6.72 7.92
CA GLU A 142 -6.92 -8.11 8.13
C GLU A 142 -5.40 -8.23 8.01
N ILE A 143 -4.80 -8.89 9.00
CA ILE A 143 -3.40 -9.27 9.01
C ILE A 143 -3.34 -10.77 9.27
N ASP A 144 -3.13 -11.54 8.21
CA ASP A 144 -3.06 -12.99 8.25
C ASP A 144 -1.66 -13.47 7.87
N GLY A 145 -0.95 -14.13 8.79
CA GLY A 145 0.29 -14.84 8.46
C GLY A 145 1.47 -13.97 8.05
N CYS A 146 1.43 -12.65 8.30
CA CYS A 146 2.55 -11.74 8.09
C CYS A 146 3.63 -11.97 9.16
N VAL A 147 4.71 -12.67 8.80
CA VAL A 147 5.70 -13.21 9.76
C VAL A 147 6.58 -12.16 10.44
N ASN A 148 6.67 -10.96 9.86
CA ASN A 148 7.51 -9.85 10.35
C ASN A 148 6.73 -8.82 11.17
N VAL A 149 5.43 -9.05 11.39
CA VAL A 149 4.61 -8.26 12.31
C VAL A 149 4.74 -8.82 13.71
N THR A 150 5.02 -7.94 14.69
CA THR A 150 5.12 -8.30 16.10
C THR A 150 4.07 -7.57 16.93
N ARG A 151 4.04 -7.88 18.24
CA ARG A 151 3.20 -7.19 19.24
C ARG A 151 3.31 -5.66 19.14
N GLU A 152 4.52 -5.15 18.92
CA GLU A 152 4.76 -3.70 18.86
C GLU A 152 4.01 -3.04 17.71
N GLY A 153 4.06 -3.62 16.50
CA GLY A 153 3.34 -3.11 15.34
C GLY A 153 1.83 -3.18 15.53
N ILE A 154 1.33 -4.29 16.09
CA ILE A 154 -0.10 -4.48 16.35
C ILE A 154 -0.62 -3.44 17.35
N LEU A 155 0.13 -3.09 18.39
CA LEU A 155 -0.27 -2.05 19.35
C LEU A 155 -0.48 -0.68 18.70
N LYS A 156 0.20 -0.38 17.59
CA LYS A 156 0.02 0.90 16.87
C LYS A 156 -1.36 1.01 16.22
N LEU A 157 -2.00 -0.12 15.91
CA LEU A 157 -3.32 -0.16 15.28
C LEU A 157 -4.41 0.49 16.13
N GLN A 158 -4.18 0.65 17.44
CA GLN A 158 -5.04 1.44 18.35
C GLN A 158 -5.32 2.88 17.87
N HIS A 159 -4.47 3.42 16.97
CA HIS A 159 -4.60 4.76 16.41
C HIS A 159 -5.42 4.81 15.11
N LEU A 160 -5.95 3.69 14.63
CA LEU A 160 -6.89 3.64 13.50
C LEU A 160 -8.31 3.94 14.00
N HIS A 161 -8.60 5.22 14.22
CA HIS A 161 -9.81 5.67 14.93
C HIS A 161 -11.14 5.27 14.27
N SER A 162 -11.13 4.96 12.96
CA SER A 162 -12.33 4.55 12.21
C SER A 162 -12.51 3.04 12.07
N LEU A 163 -11.55 2.25 12.59
CA LEU A 163 -11.55 0.80 12.45
C LEU A 163 -12.74 0.20 13.21
N LYS A 164 -13.44 -0.71 12.52
CA LYS A 164 -14.62 -1.43 12.99
C LYS A 164 -14.40 -2.93 13.10
N LEU A 165 -13.51 -3.47 12.28
CA LEU A 165 -13.13 -4.87 12.30
C LEU A 165 -11.61 -4.99 12.15
N LEU A 166 -10.99 -5.66 13.11
CA LEU A 166 -9.58 -6.03 13.09
C LEU A 166 -9.46 -7.55 13.18
N GLU A 167 -8.95 -8.17 12.11
CA GLU A 167 -8.72 -9.60 12.04
C GLU A 167 -7.22 -9.89 12.12
N LEU A 168 -6.80 -10.58 13.19
CA LEU A 168 -5.41 -10.99 13.44
C LEU A 168 -5.33 -12.51 13.37
N LYS A 169 -4.79 -13.04 12.28
CA LYS A 169 -4.78 -14.48 12.01
C LYS A 169 -3.36 -15.00 11.82
N ASN A 170 -3.08 -16.19 12.34
CA ASN A 170 -1.84 -16.93 12.06
C ASN A 170 -0.54 -16.14 12.30
N LEU A 171 -0.56 -15.18 13.24
CA LEU A 171 0.59 -14.34 13.56
C LEU A 171 1.48 -15.01 14.60
N ARG A 172 2.78 -14.66 14.58
CA ARG A 172 3.77 -15.14 15.57
C ARG A 172 3.71 -14.37 16.89
N ILE A 173 2.51 -13.96 17.28
CA ILE A 173 2.23 -13.41 18.60
C ILE A 173 1.56 -14.53 19.40
N ASN A 174 2.34 -15.24 20.21
CA ASN A 174 1.85 -16.34 21.03
C ASN A 174 0.70 -15.85 21.91
N ASN A 175 -0.52 -16.40 21.73
CA ASN A 175 -1.77 -16.11 22.45
C ASN A 175 -1.65 -15.02 23.54
N ASP A 176 -1.52 -13.77 23.09
CA ASP A 176 -1.17 -12.63 23.95
C ASP A 176 -2.46 -11.97 24.41
N SER A 177 -3.08 -12.57 25.42
CA SER A 177 -4.34 -12.08 25.99
C SER A 177 -4.23 -10.65 26.51
N GLU A 178 -3.06 -10.23 26.98
CA GLU A 178 -2.79 -8.86 27.41
C GLU A 178 -2.83 -7.88 26.24
N LEU A 179 -2.23 -8.24 25.10
CA LEU A 179 -2.32 -7.45 23.86
C LEU A 179 -3.78 -7.28 23.43
N ILE A 180 -4.54 -8.37 23.34
CA ILE A 180 -5.95 -8.33 22.91
C ILE A 180 -6.76 -7.46 23.86
N TYR A 181 -6.65 -7.69 25.17
CA TYR A 181 -7.32 -6.87 26.18
C TYR A 181 -6.95 -5.38 26.09
N SER A 182 -5.67 -5.06 25.83
CA SER A 182 -5.22 -3.68 25.64
C SER A 182 -5.86 -3.02 24.42
N LEU A 183 -5.98 -3.75 23.31
CA LEU A 183 -6.61 -3.26 22.09
C LEU A 183 -8.11 -3.07 22.27
N GLU A 184 -8.81 -4.03 22.87
CA GLU A 184 -10.25 -3.95 23.15
C GLU A 184 -10.59 -2.72 24.00
N ASN A 185 -9.80 -2.46 25.05
CA ASN A 185 -9.99 -1.28 25.90
C ASN A 185 -9.76 0.05 25.17
N LYS A 186 -8.81 0.09 24.22
CA LYS A 186 -8.47 1.32 23.49
C LYS A 186 -9.31 1.54 22.25
N MET A 187 -9.88 0.48 21.70
CA MET A 187 -10.74 0.49 20.51
C MET A 187 -12.10 -0.16 20.82
N PRO A 188 -12.90 0.36 21.76
CA PRO A 188 -14.14 -0.28 22.22
C PRO A 188 -15.22 -0.38 21.14
N ASN A 189 -15.07 0.33 20.03
CA ASN A 189 -15.99 0.31 18.88
C ASN A 189 -15.45 -0.51 17.69
N CYS A 190 -14.38 -1.27 17.89
CA CYS A 190 -13.77 -2.15 16.92
C CYS A 190 -13.94 -3.59 17.38
N GLU A 191 -14.52 -4.43 16.53
CA GLU A 191 -14.58 -5.87 16.74
C GLU A 191 -13.22 -6.48 16.42
N ILE A 192 -12.62 -7.18 17.38
CA ILE A 192 -11.28 -7.76 17.25
C ILE A 192 -11.40 -9.27 17.22
N HIS A 193 -11.00 -9.88 16.12
CA HIS A 193 -10.94 -11.34 15.96
C HIS A 193 -9.50 -11.78 15.97
N TYR A 194 -9.17 -12.72 16.84
CA TYR A 194 -7.84 -13.31 16.93
C TYR A 194 -7.93 -14.83 16.75
N ALA A 195 -7.15 -15.36 15.81
CA ALA A 195 -7.04 -16.79 15.56
C ALA A 195 -5.57 -17.19 15.38
N SER A 196 -5.06 -18.09 16.22
CA SER A 196 -3.74 -18.70 16.04
C SER A 196 -3.83 -19.96 15.18
N LYS A 197 -2.75 -20.31 14.47
CA LYS A 197 -2.65 -21.63 13.86
C LYS A 197 -2.67 -22.67 14.97
N SER A 198 -3.63 -23.60 14.93
CA SER A 198 -3.49 -24.90 15.59
C SER A 198 -2.18 -25.51 15.11
N HIS A 199 -1.31 -25.90 16.03
CA HIS A 199 -0.16 -26.73 15.69
C HIS A 199 -0.69 -28.09 15.22
N GLU A 200 -0.70 -28.33 13.91
CA GLU A 200 -0.71 -29.66 13.31
C GLU A 200 0.72 -30.07 12.95
#